data_AF-A0A355PRP9-F1
#
_entry.id   AF-A0A355PRP9-F1
#
_cell.length_a   1.000
_cell.length_b   1.000
_cell.length_c   1.000
_cell.angle_alpha   90.00
_cell.angle_beta   90.00
_cell.angle_gamma   90.00
#
_symmetry.space_group_name_H-M   'P 1'
#
loop_
_entity.id
_entity.type
_entity.pdbx_description
1 polymer ?
#
loop_
_entity_poly.entity_id
_entity_poly.type
_entity_poly.pdbx_seq_one_letter_code
_entity_poly.pdbx_strand_id
1 'polypeptide(L)'
;MNELVAGIDLCDEYTQISCGDEEQIWTFPTVLCRHKLADAWYVGEDAYAHTLSGEGNLTDKLVKLVLKDGTATLDGRRYTAQELLTLFLERVLQIVMKESGQTGMFAGLVFTVRSLDERLVKALYESGEKLGFSKEQIQIIGHSESFIYYMLSQKKEIWNGTVGMFDLAEEELRYYEMKVQRGLKKNAVLAEYEKIEESFSLDILETPSGAKLGDKILCTCADRLMQRKLYSAVFLMGKGFEKRDWAEDFMKLLCTKRRVYMETAVFAKGAAYCGADRQRPQTSYPYAMICEGRLKASVTMQVLFKGQEKEVTLAAAGDSWREFRAMLEVIPEKQNAVELEVTPFDSKKKKAVTILLEGFPERPEKTTRVRIELAFLDEKTMKVTLTDRGFGELFPASGAKIVQEVML
;
A
#
# COMPACT_ATOMS: atom_id res chain seq x y z
N MET A 1 -7.74 26.04 9.53
CA MET A 1 -8.34 24.70 9.66
C MET A 1 -7.48 23.77 8.83
N ASN A 2 -6.96 22.69 9.40
CA ASN A 2 -6.26 21.69 8.59
C ASN A 2 -7.32 21.02 7.70
N GLU A 3 -7.09 21.03 6.40
CA GLU A 3 -7.98 20.38 5.44
C GLU A 3 -7.92 18.86 5.66
N LEU A 4 -9.08 18.25 5.90
CA LEU A 4 -9.19 16.86 6.33
C LEU A 4 -8.91 15.91 5.16
N VAL A 5 -8.08 14.89 5.40
CA VAL A 5 -7.81 13.82 4.43
C VAL A 5 -8.65 12.60 4.82
N ALA A 6 -9.30 11.98 3.84
CA ALA A 6 -10.02 10.73 4.04
C ALA A 6 -9.08 9.53 3.84
N GLY A 7 -8.80 8.80 4.92
CA GLY A 7 -8.19 7.48 4.86
C GLY A 7 -9.26 6.41 4.65
N ILE A 8 -9.17 5.67 3.55
CA ILE A 8 -10.20 4.75 3.08
C ILE A 8 -9.59 3.34 3.00
N ASP A 9 -9.98 2.45 3.89
CA ASP A 9 -9.71 1.02 3.77
C ASP A 9 -10.80 0.37 2.91
N LEU A 10 -10.40 -0.18 1.77
CA LEU A 10 -11.30 -0.76 0.79
C LEU A 10 -11.02 -2.25 0.62
N CYS A 11 -11.99 -3.07 1.04
CA CYS A 11 -12.04 -4.49 0.72
C CYS A 11 -13.45 -4.90 0.26
N ASP A 12 -13.61 -6.14 -0.19
CA ASP A 12 -14.91 -6.63 -0.68
C ASP A 12 -15.93 -6.87 0.44
N GLU A 13 -15.47 -7.04 1.68
CA GLU A 13 -16.33 -7.29 2.83
C GLU A 13 -16.82 -5.97 3.45
N TYR A 14 -15.94 -4.98 3.53
CA TYR A 14 -16.24 -3.68 4.13
C TYR A 14 -15.40 -2.56 3.52
N THR A 15 -15.88 -1.33 3.69
CA THR A 15 -15.15 -0.10 3.47
C THR A 15 -15.18 0.70 4.76
N GLN A 16 -14.00 1.06 5.26
CA GLN A 16 -13.86 1.90 6.44
C GLN A 16 -13.23 3.23 6.08
N ILE A 17 -13.78 4.31 6.63
CA ILE A 17 -13.29 5.67 6.37
C ILE A 17 -12.93 6.31 7.72
N SER A 18 -11.73 6.87 7.79
CA SER A 18 -11.27 7.73 8.88
C SER A 18 -10.90 9.09 8.32
N CYS A 19 -11.35 10.15 8.98
CA CYS A 19 -11.05 11.53 8.56
C CYS A 19 -10.10 12.23 9.53
N GLY A 20 -9.21 11.50 10.23
CA GLY A 20 -8.23 12.09 11.15
C GLY A 20 -8.78 12.44 12.54
N ASP A 21 -10.08 12.28 12.78
CA ASP A 21 -10.64 12.10 14.12
C ASP A 21 -10.43 10.63 14.54
N GLU A 22 -9.73 10.41 15.65
CA GLU A 22 -9.43 9.05 16.13
C GLU A 22 -10.67 8.33 16.67
N GLU A 23 -11.70 9.07 17.06
CA GLU A 23 -12.92 8.52 17.69
C GLU A 23 -13.99 8.13 16.66
N GLN A 24 -14.06 8.82 15.52
CA GLN A 24 -15.10 8.58 14.52
C GLN A 24 -14.57 7.77 13.32
N ILE A 25 -15.13 6.57 13.16
CA ILE A 25 -14.89 5.69 12.01
C ILE A 25 -16.23 5.35 11.37
N TRP A 26 -16.33 5.57 10.07
CA TRP A 26 -17.47 5.10 9.28
C TRP A 26 -17.16 3.74 8.70
N THR A 27 -18.07 2.78 8.88
CA THR A 27 -17.94 1.42 8.35
C THR A 27 -19.15 1.11 7.49
N PHE A 28 -18.93 0.69 6.26
CA PHE A 28 -19.96 0.29 5.32
C PHE A 28 -19.66 -1.11 4.81
N PRO A 29 -20.65 -2.01 4.69
CA PRO A 29 -20.52 -3.15 3.78
C PRO A 29 -20.20 -2.66 2.35
N THR A 30 -19.22 -3.26 1.67
CA THR A 30 -18.83 -2.86 0.29
C THR A 30 -19.81 -3.41 -0.74
N VAL A 31 -21.02 -2.87 -0.70
CA VAL A 31 -22.14 -3.25 -1.54
C VAL A 31 -22.83 -2.01 -2.10
N LEU A 32 -23.38 -2.17 -3.30
CA LEU A 32 -24.09 -1.13 -4.01
C LEU A 32 -25.42 -1.69 -4.51
N CYS A 33 -26.51 -1.00 -4.21
CA CYS A 33 -27.84 -1.38 -4.65
C CYS A 33 -28.40 -0.33 -5.60
N ARG A 34 -28.89 -0.77 -6.76
CA ARG A 34 -29.64 0.08 -7.68
C ARG A 34 -31.13 -0.08 -7.43
N HIS A 35 -31.86 1.02 -7.32
CA HIS A 35 -33.32 0.97 -7.27
C HIS A 35 -33.90 0.58 -8.64
N LYS A 36 -34.89 -0.32 -8.66
CA LYS A 36 -35.45 -0.87 -9.91
C LYS A 36 -36.23 0.14 -10.74
N LEU A 37 -36.92 1.06 -10.07
CA LEU A 37 -37.86 1.99 -10.70
C LEU A 37 -37.37 3.45 -10.72
N ALA A 38 -36.26 3.76 -10.05
CA ALA A 38 -35.78 5.12 -9.87
C ALA A 38 -34.27 5.13 -10.16
N ASP A 39 -33.75 6.25 -10.66
CA ASP A 39 -32.30 6.40 -10.86
C ASP A 39 -31.62 6.75 -9.53
N ALA A 40 -31.74 5.83 -8.56
CA ALA A 40 -31.27 5.96 -7.19
C ALA A 40 -30.34 4.79 -6.84
N TRP A 41 -29.34 5.11 -6.02
CA TRP A 41 -28.29 4.18 -5.62
C TRP A 41 -28.09 4.25 -4.12
N TYR A 42 -27.98 3.09 -3.48
CA TYR A 42 -27.84 2.94 -2.03
C TYR A 42 -26.60 2.11 -1.73
N VAL A 43 -25.97 2.36 -0.58
CA VAL A 43 -24.74 1.69 -0.14
C VAL A 43 -24.88 1.17 1.29
N GLY A 44 -24.03 0.22 1.68
CA GLY A 44 -24.00 -0.32 3.04
C GLY A 44 -25.32 -0.97 3.47
N GLU A 45 -25.76 -0.70 4.70
CA GLU A 45 -26.99 -1.31 5.26
C GLU A 45 -28.25 -0.94 4.48
N ASP A 46 -28.35 0.30 3.97
CA ASP A 46 -29.50 0.75 3.16
C ASP A 46 -29.61 -0.05 1.85
N ALA A 47 -28.48 -0.46 1.28
CA ALA A 47 -28.47 -1.30 0.09
C ALA A 47 -29.10 -2.68 0.35
N TYR A 48 -28.82 -3.28 1.50
CA TYR A 48 -29.45 -4.53 1.93
C TYR A 48 -30.94 -4.34 2.19
N ALA A 49 -31.34 -3.26 2.86
CA ALA A 49 -32.74 -2.97 3.16
C ALA A 49 -33.61 -2.90 1.89
N HIS A 50 -33.16 -2.17 0.86
CA HIS A 50 -33.87 -2.10 -0.42
C HIS A 50 -33.87 -3.41 -1.22
N THR A 51 -32.86 -4.25 -1.02
CA THR A 51 -32.83 -5.59 -1.62
C THR A 51 -33.86 -6.50 -0.94
N LEU A 52 -33.94 -6.46 0.39
CA LEU A 52 -34.90 -7.22 1.19
C LEU A 52 -36.35 -6.80 0.95
N SER A 53 -36.60 -5.51 0.68
CA SER A 53 -37.93 -5.01 0.28
C SER A 53 -38.32 -5.38 -1.15
N GLY A 54 -37.39 -5.95 -1.94
CA GLY A 54 -37.59 -6.31 -3.34
C GLY A 54 -37.53 -5.12 -4.31
N GLU A 55 -37.16 -3.93 -3.82
CA GLU A 55 -37.13 -2.68 -4.58
C GLU A 55 -35.81 -2.44 -5.32
N GLY A 56 -34.75 -3.18 -4.98
CA GLY A 56 -33.42 -2.98 -5.53
C GLY A 56 -32.72 -4.23 -6.07
N ASN A 57 -31.68 -3.99 -6.85
CA ASN A 57 -30.74 -4.99 -7.33
C ASN A 57 -29.37 -4.74 -6.71
N LEU A 58 -28.95 -5.66 -5.84
CA LEU A 58 -27.67 -5.63 -5.17
C LEU A 58 -26.53 -6.04 -6.10
N THR A 59 -25.40 -5.35 -5.99
CA THR A 59 -24.10 -5.80 -6.48
C THR A 59 -23.10 -5.72 -5.33
N ASP A 60 -22.38 -6.82 -5.12
CA ASP A 60 -21.33 -6.96 -4.13
C ASP A 60 -19.98 -7.22 -4.81
N LYS A 61 -18.96 -7.51 -3.98
CA LYS A 61 -17.62 -7.91 -4.43
C LYS A 61 -17.03 -6.95 -5.49
N LEU A 62 -17.21 -5.64 -5.27
CA LEU A 62 -16.81 -4.58 -6.20
C LEU A 62 -15.31 -4.58 -6.49
N VAL A 63 -14.48 -4.88 -5.49
CA VAL A 63 -13.02 -4.95 -5.64
C VAL A 63 -12.65 -6.14 -6.52
N LYS A 64 -13.19 -7.34 -6.24
CA LYS A 64 -13.03 -8.53 -7.10
C LYS A 64 -13.53 -8.28 -8.53
N LEU A 65 -14.60 -7.52 -8.72
CA LEU A 65 -15.13 -7.19 -10.04
C LEU A 65 -14.14 -6.34 -10.83
N VAL A 66 -13.50 -5.35 -10.19
CA VAL A 66 -12.42 -4.54 -10.79
C VAL A 66 -11.22 -5.39 -11.15
N LEU A 67 -10.76 -6.25 -10.23
CA LEU A 67 -9.61 -7.13 -10.47
C LEU A 67 -9.82 -8.06 -11.68
N LYS A 68 -11.07 -8.42 -11.97
CA LYS A 68 -11.44 -9.30 -13.09
C LYS A 68 -11.81 -8.55 -14.39
N ASP A 69 -11.70 -7.22 -14.44
CA ASP A 69 -12.26 -6.40 -15.53
C ASP A 69 -13.73 -6.74 -15.83
N GLY A 70 -14.48 -6.99 -14.76
CA GLY A 70 -15.84 -7.50 -14.82
C GLY A 70 -16.88 -6.44 -15.14
N THR A 71 -18.10 -6.91 -15.35
CA THR A 71 -19.29 -6.05 -15.52
C THR A 71 -20.47 -6.66 -14.79
N ALA A 72 -21.37 -5.82 -14.26
CA ALA A 72 -22.65 -6.27 -13.72
C ALA A 72 -23.78 -5.73 -14.61
N THR A 73 -24.89 -6.48 -14.71
CA THR A 73 -26.09 -6.01 -15.42
C THR A 73 -27.19 -5.79 -14.40
N LEU A 74 -27.63 -4.54 -14.26
CA LEU A 74 -28.64 -4.10 -13.31
C LEU A 74 -29.77 -3.43 -14.07
N ASP A 75 -30.97 -3.99 -13.98
CA ASP A 75 -32.17 -3.53 -14.69
C ASP A 75 -31.96 -3.39 -16.20
N GLY A 76 -31.38 -4.43 -16.82
CA GLY A 76 -31.13 -4.50 -18.26
C GLY A 76 -30.02 -3.57 -18.77
N ARG A 77 -29.37 -2.80 -17.89
CA ARG A 77 -28.22 -1.96 -18.23
C ARG A 77 -26.92 -2.60 -17.73
N ARG A 78 -25.94 -2.70 -18.62
CA ARG A 78 -24.59 -3.16 -18.29
C ARG A 78 -23.77 -2.01 -17.70
N TYR A 79 -23.09 -2.30 -16.61
CA TYR A 79 -22.16 -1.40 -15.92
C TYR A 79 -20.79 -2.04 -15.83
N THR A 80 -19.75 -1.24 -16.05
CA THR A 80 -18.36 -1.65 -15.79
C THR A 80 -18.07 -1.68 -14.29
N ALA A 81 -17.10 -2.49 -13.88
CA ALA A 81 -16.62 -2.49 -12.51
C ALA A 81 -16.17 -1.10 -12.05
N GLN A 82 -15.50 -0.35 -12.93
CA GLN A 82 -15.07 1.02 -12.69
C GLN A 82 -16.24 1.94 -12.33
N GLU A 83 -17.30 1.93 -13.13
CA GLU A 83 -18.48 2.78 -12.89
C GLU A 83 -19.13 2.46 -11.55
N LEU A 84 -19.27 1.17 -11.22
CA LEU A 84 -19.88 0.73 -9.97
C LEU A 84 -19.02 1.11 -8.76
N LEU A 85 -17.69 0.94 -8.86
CA LEU A 85 -16.78 1.35 -7.79
C LEU A 85 -16.82 2.87 -7.58
N THR A 86 -16.78 3.67 -8.66
CA THR A 86 -16.88 5.13 -8.55
C THR A 86 -18.21 5.56 -7.91
N LEU A 87 -19.34 4.97 -8.32
CA LEU A 87 -20.65 5.24 -7.72
C LEU A 87 -20.69 4.88 -6.23
N PHE A 88 -20.16 3.72 -5.85
CA PHE A 88 -20.06 3.32 -4.45
C PHE A 88 -19.25 4.34 -3.63
N LEU A 89 -18.04 4.69 -4.11
CA LEU A 89 -17.15 5.64 -3.45
C LEU A 89 -17.78 7.03 -3.33
N GLU A 90 -18.48 7.51 -4.37
CA GLU A 90 -19.22 8.77 -4.34
C GLU A 90 -20.24 8.79 -3.19
N ARG A 91 -21.04 7.72 -3.07
CA ARG A 91 -22.11 7.64 -2.07
C ARG A 91 -21.59 7.55 -0.66
N VAL A 92 -20.58 6.71 -0.39
CA VAL A 92 -20.01 6.62 0.96
C VAL A 92 -19.35 7.93 1.37
N LEU A 93 -18.64 8.61 0.47
CA LEU A 93 -18.04 9.91 0.77
C LEU A 93 -19.08 10.99 1.02
N GLN A 94 -20.19 11.02 0.27
CA GLN A 94 -21.31 11.93 0.52
C GLN A 94 -21.91 11.73 1.93
N ILE A 95 -22.07 10.48 2.36
CA ILE A 95 -22.55 10.15 3.72
C ILE A 95 -21.54 10.65 4.76
N VAL A 96 -20.26 10.32 4.60
CA VAL A 96 -19.20 10.74 5.54
C VAL A 96 -19.11 12.26 5.64
N MET A 97 -19.16 12.99 4.52
CA MET A 97 -19.13 14.46 4.53
C MET A 97 -20.33 15.04 5.29
N LYS A 98 -21.53 14.49 5.06
CA LYS A 98 -22.74 14.91 5.75
C LYS A 98 -22.68 14.66 7.25
N GLU A 99 -22.23 13.48 7.67
CA GLU A 99 -22.19 13.07 9.08
C GLU A 99 -21.03 13.71 9.87
N SER A 100 -19.89 13.96 9.22
CA SER A 100 -18.76 14.67 9.84
C SER A 100 -18.99 16.17 10.00
N GLY A 101 -20.08 16.72 9.42
CA GLY A 101 -20.35 18.15 9.42
C GLY A 101 -19.36 18.97 8.58
N GLN A 102 -18.57 18.33 7.70
CA GLN A 102 -17.66 19.01 6.81
C GLN A 102 -18.43 19.79 5.74
N THR A 103 -18.06 21.05 5.56
CA THR A 103 -18.69 21.96 4.59
C THR A 103 -17.91 22.11 3.28
N GLY A 104 -16.67 21.64 3.23
CA GLY A 104 -15.81 21.62 2.04
C GLY A 104 -15.40 20.21 1.65
N MET A 105 -14.84 20.06 0.44
CA MET A 105 -14.26 18.79 -0.01
C MET A 105 -13.07 18.38 0.86
N PHE A 106 -12.80 17.08 0.94
CA PHE A 106 -11.56 16.57 1.54
C PHE A 106 -10.34 17.17 0.82
N ALA A 107 -9.25 17.38 1.54
CA ALA A 107 -7.99 17.82 0.93
C ALA A 107 -7.38 16.76 0.01
N GLY A 108 -7.69 15.49 0.27
CA GLY A 108 -7.23 14.35 -0.50
C GLY A 108 -7.85 13.04 -0.02
N LEU A 109 -7.60 11.99 -0.80
CA LEU A 109 -8.03 10.62 -0.55
C LEU A 109 -6.80 9.72 -0.46
N VAL A 110 -6.70 8.93 0.61
CA VAL A 110 -5.70 7.88 0.73
C VAL A 110 -6.41 6.55 0.83
N PHE A 111 -6.37 5.77 -0.23
CA PHE A 111 -6.88 4.42 -0.27
C PHE A 111 -5.82 3.45 0.27
N THR A 112 -6.22 2.53 1.14
CA THR A 112 -5.44 1.35 1.51
C THR A 112 -6.17 0.11 1.04
N VAL A 113 -5.42 -0.81 0.42
CA VAL A 113 -5.96 -2.04 -0.18
C VAL A 113 -5.12 -3.26 0.13
N ARG A 114 -5.77 -4.43 0.16
CA ARG A 114 -5.16 -5.73 0.49
C ARG A 114 -4.06 -6.18 -0.48
N SER A 115 -4.03 -5.65 -1.68
CA SER A 115 -3.02 -5.92 -2.70
C SER A 115 -2.94 -4.74 -3.66
N LEU A 116 -1.73 -4.33 -4.00
CA LEU A 116 -1.50 -3.26 -4.97
C LEU A 116 -1.59 -3.80 -6.41
N ASP A 117 -2.72 -4.39 -6.80
CA ASP A 117 -2.94 -4.82 -8.18
C ASP A 117 -3.04 -3.61 -9.12
N GLU A 118 -2.43 -3.67 -10.30
CA GLU A 118 -2.39 -2.54 -11.23
C GLU A 118 -3.79 -2.10 -11.69
N ARG A 119 -4.73 -3.05 -11.87
CA ARG A 119 -6.11 -2.75 -12.28
C ARG A 119 -6.84 -1.99 -11.19
N LEU A 120 -6.70 -2.44 -9.94
CA LEU A 120 -7.32 -1.79 -8.79
C LEU A 120 -6.73 -0.40 -8.55
N VAL A 121 -5.39 -0.28 -8.59
CA VAL A 121 -4.70 1.02 -8.44
C VAL A 121 -5.19 2.00 -9.50
N LYS A 122 -5.22 1.58 -10.78
CA LYS A 122 -5.73 2.41 -11.88
C LYS A 122 -7.19 2.81 -11.64
N ALA A 123 -8.04 1.87 -11.25
CA ALA A 123 -9.45 2.11 -11.00
C ALA A 123 -9.70 3.12 -9.88
N LEU A 124 -8.87 3.09 -8.83
CA LEU A 124 -8.95 4.02 -7.71
C LEU A 124 -8.50 5.43 -8.09
N TYR A 125 -7.42 5.58 -8.86
CA TYR A 125 -7.02 6.88 -9.40
C TYR A 125 -8.13 7.46 -10.30
N GLU A 126 -8.64 6.67 -11.25
CA GLU A 126 -9.71 7.11 -12.15
C GLU A 126 -11.00 7.44 -11.39
N SER A 127 -11.31 6.72 -10.30
CA SER A 127 -12.45 7.04 -9.44
C SER A 127 -12.24 8.35 -8.70
N GLY A 128 -11.07 8.55 -8.08
CA GLY A 128 -10.76 9.81 -7.39
C GLY A 128 -10.79 11.02 -8.32
N GLU A 129 -10.27 10.90 -9.53
CA GLU A 129 -10.33 11.97 -10.54
C GLU A 129 -11.76 12.31 -10.95
N LYS A 130 -12.62 11.30 -11.14
CA LYS A 130 -14.05 11.50 -11.42
C LYS A 130 -14.80 12.14 -10.26
N LEU A 131 -14.34 11.93 -9.02
CA LEU A 131 -14.87 12.56 -7.81
C LEU A 131 -14.35 14.00 -7.61
N GLY A 132 -13.51 14.51 -8.52
CA GLY A 132 -13.04 15.90 -8.51
C GLY A 132 -11.69 16.12 -7.83
N PHE A 133 -10.96 15.06 -7.50
CA PHE A 133 -9.62 15.16 -6.91
C PHE A 133 -8.54 15.17 -7.99
N SER A 134 -7.50 15.99 -7.82
CA SER A 134 -6.31 15.90 -8.67
C SER A 134 -5.50 14.64 -8.32
N LYS A 135 -4.65 14.19 -9.25
CA LYS A 135 -3.80 13.01 -9.06
C LYS A 135 -2.91 13.13 -7.83
N GLU A 136 -2.42 14.33 -7.53
CA GLU A 136 -1.56 14.61 -6.37
C GLU A 136 -2.31 14.52 -5.03
N GLN A 137 -3.64 14.67 -5.07
CA GLN A 137 -4.54 14.52 -3.92
C GLN A 137 -5.00 13.07 -3.70
N ILE A 138 -4.64 12.14 -4.59
CA ILE A 138 -5.04 10.73 -4.52
C ILE A 138 -3.82 9.87 -4.25
N GLN A 139 -3.93 8.97 -3.29
CA GLN A 139 -2.85 8.03 -2.96
C GLN A 139 -3.42 6.65 -2.74
N ILE A 140 -2.69 5.65 -3.20
CA ILE A 140 -3.04 4.25 -2.99
C ILE A 140 -1.84 3.56 -2.34
N ILE A 141 -2.04 3.05 -1.14
CA ILE A 141 -1.03 2.35 -0.35
C ILE A 141 -1.49 0.92 -0.03
N GLY A 142 -0.56 0.03 0.29
CA GLY A 142 -0.90 -1.31 0.75
C GLY A 142 -1.28 -1.32 2.23
N HIS A 143 -2.00 -2.35 2.66
CA HIS A 143 -2.32 -2.56 4.08
C HIS A 143 -1.07 -2.56 4.97
N SER A 144 0.05 -3.10 4.51
CA SER A 144 1.31 -3.08 5.25
C SER A 144 1.86 -1.67 5.49
N GLU A 145 1.74 -0.78 4.50
CA GLU A 145 2.17 0.61 4.67
C GLU A 145 1.24 1.36 5.62
N SER A 146 -0.08 1.17 5.45
CA SER A 146 -1.06 1.76 6.36
C SER A 146 -0.85 1.27 7.81
N PHE A 147 -0.57 -0.02 8.00
CA PHE A 147 -0.24 -0.58 9.30
C PHE A 147 1.00 0.07 9.92
N ILE A 148 2.04 0.38 9.13
CA ILE A 148 3.21 1.14 9.61
C ILE A 148 2.80 2.53 10.11
N TYR A 149 2.01 3.28 9.33
CA TYR A 149 1.57 4.62 9.73
C TYR A 149 0.75 4.59 11.02
N TYR A 150 -0.21 3.66 11.11
CA TYR A 150 -0.98 3.48 12.33
C TYR A 150 -0.07 3.13 13.51
N MET A 151 0.82 2.13 13.39
CA MET A 151 1.72 1.75 14.47
C MET A 151 2.64 2.88 14.92
N LEU A 152 3.24 3.62 13.99
CA LEU A 152 4.15 4.71 14.33
C LEU A 152 3.44 5.93 14.96
N SER A 153 2.12 6.08 14.73
CA SER A 153 1.30 7.07 15.45
C SER A 153 1.07 6.69 16.93
N GLN A 154 1.18 5.41 17.26
CA GLN A 154 0.97 4.92 18.62
C GLN A 154 2.14 5.23 19.55
N LYS A 155 1.88 5.15 20.87
CA LYS A 155 2.94 5.29 21.89
C LYS A 155 4.08 4.30 21.63
N LYS A 156 5.31 4.78 21.76
CA LYS A 156 6.53 4.02 21.47
C LYS A 156 6.63 2.66 22.19
N GLU A 157 6.03 2.53 23.37
CA GLU A 157 5.94 1.26 24.10
C GLU A 157 5.21 0.14 23.33
N ILE A 158 4.28 0.48 22.44
CA ILE A 158 3.51 -0.49 21.65
C ILE A 158 4.40 -1.16 20.58
N TRP A 159 5.32 -0.40 19.98
CA TRP A 159 6.16 -0.84 18.86
C TRP A 159 7.65 -0.93 19.21
N ASN A 160 8.01 -1.01 20.49
CA ASN A 160 9.41 -1.19 20.93
C ASN A 160 10.00 -2.57 20.57
N GLY A 161 9.16 -3.57 20.29
CA GLY A 161 9.55 -4.89 19.79
C GLY A 161 8.91 -5.20 18.44
N THR A 162 8.68 -6.48 18.16
CA THR A 162 7.83 -6.89 17.04
C THR A 162 6.36 -6.65 17.40
N VAL A 163 5.58 -6.15 16.44
CA VAL A 163 4.12 -6.07 16.56
C VAL A 163 3.51 -7.05 15.57
N GLY A 164 2.62 -7.91 16.06
CA GLY A 164 1.83 -8.79 15.21
C GLY A 164 0.40 -8.29 15.08
N MET A 165 -0.29 -8.62 14.00
CA MET A 165 -1.73 -8.39 13.87
C MET A 165 -2.38 -9.56 13.16
N PHE A 166 -3.40 -10.15 13.79
CA PHE A 166 -4.28 -11.12 13.15
C PHE A 166 -5.50 -10.39 12.62
N ASP A 167 -5.73 -10.48 11.31
CA ASP A 167 -6.88 -9.94 10.60
C ASP A 167 -7.73 -11.12 10.11
N LEU A 168 -8.82 -11.40 10.83
CA LEU A 168 -9.74 -12.50 10.54
C LEU A 168 -11.02 -11.94 9.91
N ALA A 169 -11.01 -11.92 8.58
CA ALA A 169 -12.18 -11.59 7.76
C ALA A 169 -13.13 -12.80 7.65
N GLU A 170 -14.22 -12.64 6.89
CA GLU A 170 -15.27 -13.66 6.77
C GLU A 170 -14.79 -14.99 6.19
N GLU A 171 -13.89 -14.95 5.21
CA GLU A 171 -13.37 -16.14 4.50
C GLU A 171 -11.83 -16.21 4.47
N GLU A 172 -11.13 -15.30 5.17
CA GLU A 172 -9.68 -15.17 5.06
C GLU A 172 -9.06 -14.76 6.40
N LEU A 173 -7.96 -15.42 6.74
CA LEU A 173 -7.08 -15.00 7.84
C LEU A 173 -5.77 -14.47 7.25
N ARG A 174 -5.41 -13.26 7.65
CA ARG A 174 -4.11 -12.66 7.36
C ARG A 174 -3.37 -12.36 8.64
N TYR A 175 -2.06 -12.53 8.60
CA TYR A 175 -1.17 -12.13 9.67
C TYR A 175 -0.23 -11.05 9.17
N TYR A 176 -0.20 -9.90 9.84
CA TYR A 176 0.75 -8.82 9.58
C TYR A 176 1.81 -8.80 10.68
N GLU A 177 3.05 -8.56 10.32
CA GLU A 177 4.16 -8.40 11.26
C GLU A 177 4.90 -7.10 10.95
N MET A 178 5.11 -6.28 11.98
CA MET A 178 5.92 -5.06 11.90
C MET A 178 7.07 -5.11 12.89
N LYS A 179 8.25 -4.62 12.49
CA LYS A 179 9.36 -4.34 13.40
C LYS A 179 10.14 -3.10 12.99
N VAL A 180 10.63 -2.37 13.99
CA VAL A 180 11.60 -1.29 13.75
C VAL A 180 13.00 -1.85 13.79
N GLN A 181 13.75 -1.68 12.71
CA GLN A 181 15.15 -2.08 12.60
C GLN A 181 16.06 -0.85 12.65
N ARG A 182 17.00 -0.86 13.60
CA ARG A 182 18.02 0.20 13.69
C ARG A 182 19.04 0.01 12.56
N GLY A 183 19.19 1.02 11.72
CA GLY A 183 20.20 1.06 10.67
C GLY A 183 21.35 1.99 11.04
N LEU A 184 22.49 1.83 10.34
CA LEU A 184 23.68 2.69 10.57
C LEU A 184 23.47 4.12 10.08
N LYS A 185 22.71 4.33 8.99
CA LYS A 185 22.43 5.66 8.41
C LYS A 185 21.00 6.14 8.69
N LYS A 186 20.00 5.25 8.59
CA LYS A 186 18.58 5.55 8.82
C LYS A 186 17.90 4.35 9.47
N ASN A 187 17.01 4.58 10.43
CA ASN A 187 16.16 3.52 10.95
C ASN A 187 15.12 3.14 9.91
N ALA A 188 14.76 1.85 9.87
CA ALA A 188 13.72 1.35 8.99
C ALA A 188 12.60 0.72 9.80
N VAL A 189 11.42 0.68 9.20
CA VAL A 189 10.30 -0.12 9.66
C VAL A 189 10.00 -1.12 8.58
N LEU A 190 10.01 -2.40 8.95
CA LEU A 190 9.66 -3.48 8.06
C LEU A 190 8.24 -3.91 8.41
N ALA A 191 7.37 -4.00 7.42
CA ALA A 191 6.07 -4.62 7.57
C ALA A 191 5.83 -5.62 6.44
N GLU A 192 5.45 -6.83 6.81
CA GLU A 192 5.12 -7.92 5.89
C GLU A 192 3.80 -8.55 6.31
N TYR A 193 3.17 -9.28 5.40
CA TYR A 193 1.98 -10.04 5.69
C TYR A 193 2.06 -11.45 5.11
N GLU A 194 1.35 -12.37 5.75
CA GLU A 194 1.14 -13.73 5.28
C GLU A 194 -0.36 -14.00 5.21
N LYS A 195 -0.82 -14.50 4.06
CA LYS A 195 -2.15 -15.09 3.93
C LYS A 195 -2.08 -16.52 4.46
N ILE A 196 -2.91 -16.85 5.44
CA ILE A 196 -2.89 -18.17 6.06
C ILE A 196 -3.72 -19.13 5.21
N GLU A 197 -3.06 -20.13 4.64
CA GLU A 197 -3.72 -21.14 3.79
C GLU A 197 -4.73 -21.97 4.58
N GLU A 198 -4.40 -22.31 5.83
CA GLU A 198 -5.25 -23.04 6.77
C GLU A 198 -6.36 -22.18 7.39
N SER A 199 -6.70 -21.04 6.78
CA SER A 199 -7.82 -20.19 7.21
C SER A 199 -9.17 -20.92 7.12
N PHE A 200 -10.20 -20.32 7.73
CA PHE A 200 -11.55 -20.88 7.78
C PHE A 200 -12.60 -19.79 7.59
N SER A 201 -13.79 -20.19 7.11
CA SER A 201 -14.98 -19.32 7.11
C SER A 201 -15.50 -19.14 8.53
N LEU A 202 -15.94 -17.93 8.89
CA LEU A 202 -16.57 -17.66 10.17
C LEU A 202 -17.83 -18.51 10.43
N ASP A 203 -18.47 -19.05 9.39
CA ASP A 203 -19.66 -19.90 9.52
C ASP A 203 -19.40 -21.14 10.39
N ILE A 204 -18.15 -21.64 10.44
CA ILE A 204 -17.85 -22.81 11.27
C ILE A 204 -18.04 -22.51 12.77
N LEU A 205 -17.93 -21.23 13.17
CA LEU A 205 -18.03 -20.78 14.55
C LEU A 205 -19.46 -20.87 15.10
N GLU A 206 -20.47 -21.06 14.24
CA GLU A 206 -21.86 -21.27 14.65
C GLU A 206 -22.07 -22.58 15.42
N THR A 207 -21.13 -23.52 15.33
CA THR A 207 -21.18 -24.81 16.03
C THR A 207 -20.10 -24.92 17.11
N PRO A 208 -20.36 -25.58 18.26
CA PRO A 208 -19.34 -25.78 19.28
C PRO A 208 -18.08 -26.54 18.79
N SER A 209 -18.25 -27.49 17.86
CA SER A 209 -17.14 -28.21 17.25
C SER A 209 -16.30 -27.34 16.32
N GLY A 210 -16.95 -26.49 15.52
CA GLY A 210 -16.25 -25.59 14.61
C GLY A 210 -15.58 -24.42 15.35
N ALA A 211 -16.17 -23.91 16.42
CA ALA A 211 -15.52 -22.97 17.35
C ALA A 211 -14.19 -23.54 17.90
N LYS A 212 -14.20 -24.78 18.41
CA LYS A 212 -12.99 -25.47 18.88
C LYS A 212 -11.95 -25.67 17.78
N LEU A 213 -12.40 -25.95 16.55
CA LEU A 213 -11.51 -26.09 15.40
C LEU A 213 -10.86 -24.75 15.05
N GLY A 214 -11.64 -23.66 14.99
CA GLY A 214 -11.15 -22.31 14.74
C GLY A 214 -10.10 -21.89 15.78
N ASP A 215 -10.38 -22.11 17.07
CA ASP A 215 -9.45 -21.79 18.16
C ASP A 215 -8.11 -22.55 18.00
N LYS A 216 -8.19 -23.85 17.67
CA LYS A 216 -7.01 -24.68 17.41
C LYS A 216 -6.21 -24.20 16.20
N ILE A 217 -6.88 -23.80 15.12
CA ILE A 217 -6.22 -23.25 13.92
C ILE A 217 -5.47 -21.98 14.30
N LEU A 218 -6.12 -21.05 15.00
CA LEU A 218 -5.49 -19.81 15.44
C LEU A 218 -4.31 -20.04 16.38
N CYS A 219 -4.43 -20.96 17.35
CA CYS A 219 -3.32 -21.37 18.22
C CYS A 219 -2.12 -21.88 17.40
N THR A 220 -2.36 -22.78 16.45
CA THR A 220 -1.33 -23.35 15.58
C THR A 220 -0.65 -22.26 14.75
N CYS A 221 -1.43 -21.32 14.23
CA CYS A 221 -0.92 -20.18 13.48
C CYS A 221 -0.05 -19.28 14.35
N ALA A 222 -0.52 -18.89 15.54
CA ALA A 222 0.24 -18.07 16.47
C ALA A 222 1.54 -18.74 16.90
N ASP A 223 1.53 -20.03 17.25
CA ASP A 223 2.74 -20.75 17.63
C ASP A 223 3.78 -20.77 16.50
N ARG A 224 3.34 -20.95 15.26
CA ARG A 224 4.20 -20.94 14.06
C ARG A 224 4.75 -19.55 13.76
N LEU A 225 3.89 -18.55 13.68
CA LEU A 225 4.22 -17.19 13.21
C LEU A 225 4.97 -16.38 14.27
N MET A 226 4.65 -16.61 15.54
CA MET A 226 5.17 -15.84 16.66
C MET A 226 6.36 -16.50 17.38
N GLN A 227 6.77 -17.69 16.94
CA GLN A 227 7.85 -18.42 17.60
C GLN A 227 9.16 -17.63 17.60
N ARG A 228 9.89 -17.67 18.73
CA ARG A 228 11.27 -17.15 18.87
C ARG A 228 11.45 -15.65 18.61
N LYS A 229 10.35 -14.88 18.59
CA LYS A 229 10.38 -13.41 18.44
C LYS A 229 9.84 -12.73 19.70
N LEU A 230 10.36 -11.54 20.00
CA LEU A 230 9.91 -10.72 21.11
C LEU A 230 8.81 -9.77 20.64
N TYR A 231 7.56 -10.11 20.97
CA TYR A 231 6.40 -9.28 20.66
C TYR A 231 6.14 -8.26 21.76
N SER A 232 6.10 -6.97 21.43
CA SER A 232 5.65 -5.92 22.34
C SER A 232 4.13 -5.82 22.39
N ALA A 233 3.46 -6.04 21.25
CA ALA A 233 2.01 -5.99 21.13
C ALA A 233 1.49 -6.96 20.06
N VAL A 234 0.23 -7.36 20.21
CA VAL A 234 -0.54 -8.09 19.20
C VAL A 234 -1.88 -7.38 19.00
N PHE A 235 -2.25 -7.14 17.75
CA PHE A 235 -3.54 -6.58 17.38
C PHE A 235 -4.45 -7.68 16.84
N LEU A 236 -5.74 -7.58 17.15
CA LEU A 236 -6.78 -8.43 16.60
C LEU A 236 -7.77 -7.53 15.85
N MET A 237 -7.97 -7.82 14.57
CA MET A 237 -8.81 -7.06 13.63
C MET A 237 -9.69 -8.02 12.82
N GLY A 238 -10.81 -7.50 12.32
CA GLY A 238 -11.72 -8.24 11.45
C GLY A 238 -12.90 -8.85 12.19
N LYS A 239 -13.94 -9.19 11.43
CA LYS A 239 -15.25 -9.66 11.91
C LYS A 239 -15.14 -10.85 12.88
N GLY A 240 -14.16 -11.73 12.66
CA GLY A 240 -13.96 -12.91 13.50
C GLY A 240 -13.59 -12.62 14.96
N PHE A 241 -13.07 -11.42 15.27
CA PHE A 241 -12.70 -11.05 16.64
C PHE A 241 -13.68 -10.07 17.31
N GLU A 242 -14.81 -9.74 16.68
CA GLU A 242 -15.90 -8.98 17.33
C GLU A 242 -16.48 -9.75 18.54
N LYS A 243 -16.54 -11.09 18.41
CA LYS A 243 -16.85 -12.03 19.48
C LYS A 243 -15.65 -12.96 19.68
N ARG A 244 -15.24 -13.20 20.92
CA ARG A 244 -14.01 -13.95 21.24
C ARG A 244 -14.23 -15.17 22.13
N ASP A 245 -15.47 -15.43 22.53
CA ASP A 245 -15.81 -16.53 23.42
C ASP A 245 -15.50 -17.90 22.80
N TRP A 246 -15.33 -17.94 21.47
CA TRP A 246 -14.93 -19.12 20.72
C TRP A 246 -13.42 -19.39 20.73
N ALA A 247 -12.57 -18.40 21.04
CA ALA A 247 -11.12 -18.43 20.89
C ALA A 247 -10.37 -18.41 22.24
N GLU A 248 -10.84 -19.19 23.21
CA GLU A 248 -10.37 -19.11 24.60
C GLU A 248 -8.88 -19.46 24.72
N ASP A 249 -8.42 -20.53 24.07
CA ASP A 249 -7.04 -21.00 24.17
C ASP A 249 -6.09 -20.07 23.40
N PHE A 250 -6.52 -19.57 22.24
CA PHE A 250 -5.79 -18.57 21.48
C PHE A 250 -5.59 -17.28 22.29
N MET A 251 -6.63 -16.80 22.98
CA MET A 251 -6.52 -15.62 23.83
C MET A 251 -5.56 -15.84 25.00
N LYS A 252 -5.56 -17.02 25.64
CA LYS A 252 -4.57 -17.36 26.68
C LYS A 252 -3.14 -17.35 26.14
N LEU A 253 -2.94 -17.91 24.95
CA LEU A 253 -1.65 -17.94 24.27
C LEU A 253 -1.13 -16.52 23.96
N LEU A 254 -1.99 -15.67 23.42
CA LEU A 254 -1.62 -14.30 23.08
C LEU A 254 -1.36 -13.44 24.31
N CYS A 255 -2.20 -13.51 25.35
CA CYS A 255 -2.08 -12.68 26.56
C CYS A 255 -0.90 -13.07 27.47
N THR A 256 -0.11 -14.07 27.11
CA THR A 256 1.09 -14.44 27.86
C THR A 256 2.24 -13.48 27.55
N LYS A 257 2.58 -12.60 28.52
CA LYS A 257 3.75 -11.68 28.53
C LYS A 257 3.74 -10.52 27.54
N ARG A 258 2.62 -10.21 26.90
CA ARG A 258 2.47 -9.12 25.92
C ARG A 258 1.07 -8.53 25.97
N ARG A 259 0.92 -7.32 25.42
CA ARG A 259 -0.37 -6.63 25.36
C ARG A 259 -1.12 -7.04 24.09
N VAL A 260 -2.42 -7.28 24.22
CA VAL A 260 -3.32 -7.57 23.11
C VAL A 260 -4.29 -6.42 22.97
N TYR A 261 -4.41 -5.88 21.76
CA TYR A 261 -5.24 -4.73 21.43
C TYR A 261 -6.34 -5.14 20.45
N MET A 262 -7.53 -4.61 20.67
CA MET A 262 -8.64 -4.69 19.72
C MET A 262 -8.71 -3.34 19.00
N GLU A 263 -8.51 -3.35 17.70
CA GLU A 263 -8.69 -2.16 16.87
C GLU A 263 -9.33 -2.60 15.57
N THR A 264 -10.50 -2.04 15.27
CA THR A 264 -11.31 -2.46 14.12
C THR A 264 -10.99 -1.67 12.87
N ALA A 265 -10.23 -0.58 12.97
CA ALA A 265 -10.00 0.37 11.87
C ALA A 265 -8.51 0.73 11.66
N VAL A 266 -7.59 -0.20 11.94
CA VAL A 266 -6.14 -0.01 11.82
C VAL A 266 -5.76 0.58 10.46
N PHE A 267 -6.28 0.00 9.38
CA PHE A 267 -5.90 0.41 8.03
C PHE A 267 -6.53 1.76 7.62
N ALA A 268 -7.80 2.01 7.94
CA ALA A 268 -8.41 3.31 7.63
C ALA A 268 -7.70 4.46 8.37
N LYS A 269 -7.40 4.28 9.66
CA LYS A 269 -6.64 5.25 10.47
C LYS A 269 -5.22 5.43 9.94
N GLY A 270 -4.53 4.34 9.60
CA GLY A 270 -3.18 4.39 9.02
C GLY A 270 -3.12 5.15 7.70
N ALA A 271 -4.13 4.99 6.84
CA ALA A 271 -4.25 5.74 5.60
C ALA A 271 -4.50 7.24 5.87
N ALA A 272 -5.34 7.57 6.85
CA ALA A 272 -5.57 8.96 7.25
C ALA A 272 -4.28 9.62 7.79
N TYR A 273 -3.50 8.91 8.61
CA TYR A 273 -2.21 9.39 9.11
C TYR A 273 -1.18 9.55 7.98
N CYS A 274 -1.15 8.67 6.98
CA CYS A 274 -0.32 8.83 5.78
C CYS A 274 -0.63 10.14 5.05
N GLY A 275 -1.92 10.39 4.82
CA GLY A 275 -2.40 11.61 4.19
C GLY A 275 -2.04 12.87 4.98
N ALA A 276 -2.29 12.85 6.28
CA ALA A 276 -1.95 13.96 7.18
C ALA A 276 -0.44 14.22 7.27
N ASP A 277 0.41 13.19 7.20
CA ASP A 277 1.86 13.36 7.24
C ASP A 277 2.41 14.02 5.97
N ARG A 278 1.85 13.69 4.79
CA ARG A 278 2.29 14.26 3.52
C ARG A 278 1.90 15.73 3.34
N GLN A 279 0.89 16.21 4.05
CA GLN A 279 0.59 17.64 4.13
C GLN A 279 1.62 18.44 4.94
N ARG A 280 2.50 17.77 5.69
CA ARG A 280 3.50 18.44 6.52
C ARG A 280 4.74 18.78 5.70
N PRO A 281 5.42 19.91 6.00
CA PRO A 281 6.71 20.23 5.41
C PRO A 281 7.80 19.20 5.72
N GLN A 282 7.68 18.51 6.86
CA GLN A 282 8.58 17.46 7.29
C GLN A 282 7.78 16.29 7.85
N THR A 283 8.19 15.06 7.50
CA THR A 283 7.55 13.85 7.99
C THR A 283 7.71 13.71 9.51
N SER A 284 6.63 13.32 10.16
CA SER A 284 6.56 12.92 11.55
C SER A 284 7.10 11.49 11.76
N TYR A 285 7.30 10.76 10.66
CA TYR A 285 7.71 9.36 10.62
C TYR A 285 9.02 9.21 9.84
N PRO A 286 10.17 9.67 10.40
CA PRO A 286 11.46 9.72 9.69
C PRO A 286 12.15 8.35 9.55
N TYR A 287 11.43 7.34 9.06
CA TYR A 287 11.89 5.97 8.87
C TYR A 287 11.95 5.62 7.38
N ALA A 288 12.77 4.64 7.01
CA ALA A 288 12.61 3.96 5.72
C ALA A 288 11.53 2.89 5.86
N MET A 289 10.44 3.00 5.12
CA MET A 289 9.32 2.04 5.17
C MET A 289 9.58 0.92 4.17
N ILE A 290 9.80 -0.30 4.66
CA ILE A 290 10.08 -1.48 3.84
C ILE A 290 8.86 -2.40 3.92
N CYS A 291 7.99 -2.33 2.92
CA CYS A 291 6.73 -3.07 2.84
C CYS A 291 6.27 -3.21 1.38
N GLU A 292 5.14 -3.87 1.15
CA GLU A 292 4.51 -3.94 -0.19
C GLU A 292 4.32 -2.51 -0.76
N GLY A 293 4.67 -2.31 -2.03
CA GLY A 293 4.65 -1.01 -2.71
C GLY A 293 5.93 -0.18 -2.56
N ARG A 294 6.90 -0.63 -1.76
CA ARG A 294 8.12 0.13 -1.44
C ARG A 294 9.38 -0.63 -1.86
N LEU A 295 10.43 0.10 -2.28
CA LEU A 295 11.70 -0.51 -2.66
C LEU A 295 12.39 -1.19 -1.46
N LYS A 296 12.82 -2.44 -1.65
CA LYS A 296 13.58 -3.20 -0.65
C LYS A 296 15.10 -3.09 -0.80
N ALA A 297 15.57 -2.24 -1.71
CA ALA A 297 16.98 -2.00 -1.98
C ALA A 297 17.22 -0.52 -2.30
N SER A 298 18.46 -0.07 -2.09
CA SER A 298 18.92 1.24 -2.58
C SER A 298 19.76 1.06 -3.84
N VAL A 299 19.67 2.02 -4.75
CA VAL A 299 20.50 2.10 -5.96
C VAL A 299 21.39 3.33 -5.84
N THR A 300 22.70 3.10 -5.87
CA THR A 300 23.72 4.16 -5.74
C THR A 300 24.67 4.14 -6.93
N MET A 301 25.36 5.25 -7.15
CA MET A 301 26.41 5.40 -8.15
C MET A 301 27.59 6.16 -7.57
N GLN A 302 28.81 5.69 -7.80
CA GLN A 302 30.02 6.48 -7.50
C GLN A 302 30.25 7.49 -8.63
N VAL A 303 30.43 8.76 -8.28
CA VAL A 303 30.68 9.84 -9.23
C VAL A 303 31.83 10.72 -8.76
N LEU A 304 32.57 11.29 -9.71
CA LEU A 304 33.53 12.34 -9.43
C LEU A 304 32.84 13.71 -9.52
N PHE A 305 32.64 14.38 -8.39
CA PHE A 305 32.02 15.70 -8.34
C PHE A 305 32.98 16.73 -7.75
N LYS A 306 33.38 17.72 -8.57
CA LYS A 306 34.38 18.73 -8.21
C LYS A 306 35.70 18.13 -7.70
N GLY A 307 36.17 17.08 -8.36
CA GLY A 307 37.43 16.38 -8.05
C GLY A 307 37.38 15.48 -6.81
N GLN A 308 36.21 15.27 -6.20
CA GLN A 308 36.03 14.36 -5.08
C GLN A 308 35.10 13.20 -5.47
N GLU A 309 35.49 11.98 -5.11
CA GLU A 309 34.62 10.81 -5.23
C GLU A 309 33.45 10.95 -4.25
N LYS A 310 32.22 10.77 -4.75
CA LYS A 310 30.99 10.83 -3.98
C LYS A 310 30.04 9.71 -4.40
N GLU A 311 29.42 9.09 -3.40
CA GLU A 311 28.29 8.18 -3.61
C GLU A 311 27.01 9.02 -3.76
N VAL A 312 26.33 8.87 -4.90
CA VAL A 312 25.02 9.47 -5.16
C VAL A 312 23.96 8.38 -5.07
N THR A 313 22.95 8.60 -4.22
CA THR A 313 21.76 7.74 -4.15
C THR A 313 20.80 8.13 -5.25
N LEU A 314 20.63 7.22 -6.22
CA LEU A 314 19.66 7.38 -7.31
C LEU A 314 18.27 6.91 -6.91
N ALA A 315 18.16 5.92 -6.02
CA ALA A 315 16.91 5.46 -5.41
C ALA A 315 17.22 4.90 -4.01
N ALA A 316 16.38 5.19 -3.01
CA ALA A 316 16.57 4.71 -1.65
C ALA A 316 15.62 3.56 -1.31
N ALA A 317 16.08 2.65 -0.45
CA ALA A 317 15.19 1.66 0.16
C ALA A 317 14.06 2.40 0.93
N GLY A 318 12.84 2.01 0.65
CA GLY A 318 11.62 2.62 1.16
C GLY A 318 11.02 3.73 0.29
N ASP A 319 11.56 4.00 -0.89
CA ASP A 319 10.87 4.85 -1.88
C ASP A 319 9.68 4.09 -2.50
N SER A 320 8.61 4.82 -2.85
CA SER A 320 7.45 4.26 -3.57
C SER A 320 7.82 3.99 -5.02
N TRP A 321 7.86 2.73 -5.45
CA TRP A 321 8.39 2.36 -6.76
C TRP A 321 7.53 2.87 -7.93
N ARG A 322 6.21 2.97 -7.74
CA ARG A 322 5.24 3.34 -8.81
C ARG A 322 5.47 4.77 -9.30
N GLU A 323 5.57 5.69 -8.35
CA GLU A 323 5.75 7.12 -8.58
C GLU A 323 7.23 7.48 -8.77
N PHE A 324 8.13 6.52 -8.54
CA PHE A 324 9.57 6.79 -8.54
C PHE A 324 10.10 7.14 -9.93
N ARG A 325 10.69 8.32 -10.06
CA ARG A 325 11.50 8.71 -11.22
C ARG A 325 12.75 9.43 -10.73
N ALA A 326 13.92 9.00 -11.19
CA ALA A 326 15.17 9.71 -10.96
C ALA A 326 15.92 9.94 -12.27
N MET A 327 16.65 11.05 -12.34
CA MET A 327 17.45 11.41 -13.50
C MET A 327 18.80 11.99 -13.05
N LEU A 328 19.88 11.51 -13.67
CA LEU A 328 21.23 12.01 -13.47
C LEU A 328 21.96 12.08 -14.82
N GLU A 329 22.66 13.18 -15.09
CA GLU A 329 23.58 13.26 -16.23
C GLU A 329 25.02 13.07 -15.76
N VAL A 330 25.74 12.17 -16.41
CA VAL A 330 27.14 11.83 -16.10
C VAL A 330 28.02 11.86 -17.34
N ILE A 331 29.32 11.91 -17.12
CA ILE A 331 30.34 11.80 -18.17
C ILE A 331 31.19 10.57 -17.83
N PRO A 332 31.11 9.48 -18.60
CA PRO A 332 31.97 8.32 -18.42
C PRO A 332 33.44 8.71 -18.64
N GLU A 333 34.30 8.44 -17.67
CA GLU A 333 35.74 8.65 -17.75
C GLU A 333 36.45 7.29 -17.84
N LYS A 334 37.23 7.07 -18.91
CA LYS A 334 37.99 5.83 -19.16
C LYS A 334 37.17 4.53 -19.14
N GLN A 335 35.87 4.61 -19.38
CA GLN A 335 34.97 3.45 -19.41
C GLN A 335 33.89 3.62 -20.49
N ASN A 336 33.50 2.50 -21.11
CA ASN A 336 32.38 2.45 -22.06
C ASN A 336 31.12 1.85 -21.42
N ALA A 337 30.88 2.20 -20.16
CA ALA A 337 29.79 1.66 -19.36
C ALA A 337 29.30 2.66 -18.31
N VAL A 338 28.09 2.44 -17.81
CA VAL A 338 27.56 3.02 -16.58
C VAL A 338 27.52 1.93 -15.53
N GLU A 339 28.04 2.21 -14.34
CA GLU A 339 28.07 1.28 -13.21
C GLU A 339 27.16 1.79 -12.10
N LEU A 340 26.24 0.93 -11.67
CA LEU A 340 25.34 1.16 -10.55
C LEU A 340 25.63 0.11 -9.47
N GLU A 341 25.35 0.46 -8.21
CA GLU A 341 25.43 -0.45 -7.08
C GLU A 341 24.04 -0.62 -6.48
N VAL A 342 23.55 -1.86 -6.42
CA VAL A 342 22.32 -2.22 -5.71
C VAL A 342 22.68 -2.76 -4.34
N THR A 343 22.10 -2.19 -3.30
CA THR A 343 22.28 -2.63 -1.91
C THR A 343 20.92 -3.02 -1.33
N PRO A 344 20.63 -4.33 -1.18
CA PRO A 344 19.42 -4.79 -0.49
C PRO A 344 19.37 -4.26 0.94
N PHE A 345 18.18 -3.99 1.44
CA PHE A 345 18.01 -3.41 2.77
C PHE A 345 18.52 -4.35 3.90
N ASP A 346 18.32 -5.65 3.72
CA ASP A 346 18.67 -6.70 4.68
C ASP A 346 20.14 -7.17 4.57
N SER A 347 20.87 -6.72 3.56
CA SER A 347 22.21 -7.20 3.23
C SER A 347 23.19 -6.05 3.06
N LYS A 348 24.40 -6.23 3.63
CA LYS A 348 25.52 -5.32 3.34
C LYS A 348 26.20 -5.62 2.00
N LYS A 349 25.82 -6.71 1.32
CA LYS A 349 26.44 -7.08 0.04
C LYS A 349 25.90 -6.18 -1.06
N LYS A 350 26.79 -5.37 -1.63
CA LYS A 350 26.52 -4.60 -2.83
C LYS A 350 26.61 -5.49 -4.06
N LYS A 351 25.65 -5.36 -4.97
CA LYS A 351 25.65 -5.99 -6.29
C LYS A 351 25.96 -4.91 -7.33
N ALA A 352 27.07 -5.08 -8.06
CA ALA A 352 27.40 -4.21 -9.17
C ALA A 352 26.52 -4.53 -10.38
N VAL A 353 26.03 -3.48 -11.05
CA VAL A 353 25.24 -3.54 -12.27
C VAL A 353 25.94 -2.69 -13.31
N THR A 354 26.53 -3.35 -14.30
CA THR A 354 27.26 -2.70 -15.39
C THR A 354 26.40 -2.70 -16.64
N ILE A 355 26.12 -1.52 -17.20
CA ILE A 355 25.39 -1.36 -18.46
C ILE A 355 26.36 -0.79 -19.48
N LEU A 356 26.70 -1.59 -20.49
CA LEU A 356 27.59 -1.18 -21.57
C LEU A 356 26.91 -0.11 -22.43
N LEU A 357 27.68 0.87 -22.92
CA LEU A 357 27.20 1.93 -23.81
C LEU A 357 27.20 1.48 -25.28
N GLU A 358 26.66 0.29 -25.55
CA GLU A 358 26.59 -0.26 -26.91
C GLU A 358 25.75 0.64 -27.83
N GLY A 359 26.28 0.93 -29.02
CA GLY A 359 25.63 1.82 -29.98
C GLY A 359 25.82 3.33 -29.71
N PHE A 360 26.50 3.71 -28.62
CA PHE A 360 26.95 5.09 -28.45
C PHE A 360 28.12 5.38 -29.41
N PRO A 361 28.25 6.61 -29.93
CA PRO A 361 29.32 6.96 -30.84
C PRO A 361 30.67 6.95 -30.12
N GLU A 362 31.71 6.48 -30.81
CA GLU A 362 33.08 6.66 -30.36
C GLU A 362 33.47 8.14 -30.47
N ARG A 363 33.87 8.73 -29.34
CA ARG A 363 34.32 10.12 -29.25
C ARG A 363 35.54 10.22 -28.34
N PRO A 364 36.30 11.34 -28.39
CA PRO A 364 37.37 11.60 -27.43
C PRO A 364 36.90 11.51 -25.98
N GLU A 365 37.83 11.27 -25.06
CA GLU A 365 37.50 11.16 -23.64
C GLU A 365 36.75 12.40 -23.12
N LYS A 366 35.78 12.19 -22.22
CA LYS A 366 34.96 13.25 -21.61
C LYS A 366 34.08 14.05 -22.57
N THR A 367 33.80 13.53 -23.77
CA THR A 367 32.94 14.18 -24.78
C THR A 367 31.61 13.46 -25.01
N THR A 368 31.32 12.46 -24.18
CA THR A 368 30.03 11.76 -24.13
C THR A 368 29.34 12.09 -22.82
N ARG A 369 28.17 12.73 -22.90
CA ARG A 369 27.30 12.99 -21.75
C ARG A 369 26.12 12.04 -21.81
N VAL A 370 26.02 11.18 -20.79
CA VAL A 370 24.99 10.16 -20.69
C VAL A 370 23.94 10.64 -19.70
N ARG A 371 22.69 10.73 -20.14
CA ARG A 371 21.55 10.88 -19.25
C ARG A 371 21.10 9.49 -18.79
N ILE A 372 21.09 9.28 -17.48
CA ILE A 372 20.60 8.10 -16.80
C ILE A 372 19.21 8.43 -16.25
N GLU A 373 18.20 7.66 -16.64
CA GLU A 373 16.85 7.74 -16.08
C GLU A 373 16.50 6.41 -15.42
N LEU A 374 16.10 6.46 -14.15
CA LEU A 374 15.67 5.29 -13.38
C LEU A 374 14.16 5.35 -13.15
N ALA A 375 13.52 4.21 -13.40
CA ALA A 375 12.16 3.89 -12.99
C ALA A 375 12.11 2.43 -12.51
N PHE A 376 10.98 2.00 -11.97
CA PHE A 376 10.78 0.63 -11.52
C PHE A 376 9.50 0.07 -12.15
N LEU A 377 9.56 -1.20 -12.54
CA LEU A 377 8.41 -1.94 -13.07
C LEU A 377 7.62 -2.60 -11.93
N ASP A 378 8.34 -3.02 -10.89
CA ASP A 378 7.82 -3.59 -9.66
C ASP A 378 8.87 -3.42 -8.53
N GLU A 379 8.62 -3.99 -7.35
CA GLU A 379 9.53 -3.90 -6.19
C GLU A 379 10.92 -4.55 -6.38
N LYS A 380 11.08 -5.39 -7.40
CA LYS A 380 12.25 -6.22 -7.68
C LYS A 380 12.92 -5.89 -9.02
N THR A 381 12.27 -5.12 -9.87
CA THR A 381 12.73 -4.88 -11.25
C THR A 381 12.89 -3.38 -11.52
N MET A 382 14.15 -2.95 -11.63
CA MET A 382 14.53 -1.60 -12.05
C MET A 382 14.61 -1.52 -13.58
N LYS A 383 14.13 -0.41 -14.15
CA LYS A 383 14.31 -0.04 -15.54
C LYS A 383 15.25 1.16 -15.63
N VAL A 384 16.41 0.95 -16.26
CA VAL A 384 17.41 2.00 -16.51
C VAL A 384 17.38 2.38 -17.98
N THR A 385 17.26 3.67 -18.25
CA THR A 385 17.36 4.23 -19.59
C THR A 385 18.61 5.10 -19.68
N LEU A 386 19.49 4.79 -20.61
CA LEU A 386 20.68 5.59 -20.92
C LEU A 386 20.47 6.30 -22.25
N THR A 387 20.69 7.61 -22.30
CA THR A 387 20.56 8.41 -23.53
C THR A 387 21.79 9.27 -23.77
N ASP A 388 22.37 9.23 -24.97
CA ASP A 388 23.44 10.16 -25.37
C ASP A 388 22.88 11.57 -25.57
N ARG A 389 23.38 12.51 -24.77
CA ARG A 389 23.01 13.93 -24.83
C ARG A 389 24.07 14.79 -25.52
N GLY A 390 25.28 14.27 -25.72
CA GLY A 390 26.41 15.05 -26.22
C GLY A 390 26.61 16.39 -25.52
N PHE A 391 27.29 17.31 -26.20
CA PHE A 391 27.62 18.68 -25.76
C PHE A 391 27.17 19.74 -26.77
N GLY A 392 25.98 19.55 -27.36
CA GLY A 392 25.45 20.48 -28.35
C GLY A 392 26.24 20.42 -29.65
N GLU A 393 26.59 21.57 -30.24
CA GLU A 393 27.27 21.62 -31.54
C GLU A 393 28.68 21.02 -31.53
N LEU A 394 29.40 21.10 -30.41
CA LEU A 394 30.75 20.55 -30.28
C LEU A 394 30.77 19.03 -30.41
N PHE A 395 29.79 18.38 -29.79
CA PHE A 395 29.58 16.94 -29.86
C PHE A 395 28.07 16.68 -29.91
N PRO A 396 27.47 16.60 -31.11
CA PRO A 396 26.02 16.47 -31.27
C PRO A 396 25.48 15.22 -30.61
N ALA A 397 24.34 15.31 -29.93
CA ALA A 397 23.65 14.14 -29.40
C ALA A 397 23.36 13.15 -30.54
N SER A 398 23.79 11.90 -30.41
CA SER A 398 23.48 10.86 -31.40
C SER A 398 22.03 10.37 -31.30
N GLY A 399 21.38 10.63 -30.16
CA GLY A 399 20.07 10.04 -29.84
C GLY A 399 20.14 8.55 -29.48
N ALA A 400 21.34 7.96 -29.41
CA ALA A 400 21.52 6.59 -28.96
C ALA A 400 20.86 6.39 -27.59
N LYS A 401 20.06 5.32 -27.49
CA LYS A 401 19.25 5.01 -26.32
C LYS A 401 19.35 3.52 -25.99
N ILE A 402 19.68 3.24 -24.74
CA ILE A 402 19.72 1.87 -24.19
C ILE A 402 18.66 1.79 -23.10
N VAL A 403 17.89 0.70 -23.08
CA VAL A 403 16.91 0.41 -22.04
C VAL A 403 17.25 -0.98 -21.48
N GLN A 404 17.56 -1.04 -20.19
CA GLN A 404 17.91 -2.28 -19.51
C GLN A 404 16.98 -2.50 -18.32
N GLU A 405 16.44 -3.70 -18.22
CA GLU A 405 15.75 -4.18 -17.02
C GLU A 405 16.74 -4.95 -16.15
N VAL A 406 16.73 -4.66 -14.85
CA VAL A 406 17.69 -5.19 -13.88
C VAL A 406 16.94 -5.65 -12.65
N MET A 407 17.12 -6.93 -12.30
CA MET A 407 16.60 -7.48 -11.05
C MET A 407 17.47 -7.03 -9.86
N LEU A 408 16.82 -6.45 -8.85
CA LEU A 408 17.43 -5.89 -7.64
C LEU A 408 18.06 -6.96 -6.74
#